data_AF-A0A350WUQ2-F1
#
_entry.id   AF-A0A350WUQ2-F1
#
_cell.length_a   1.000
_cell.length_b   1.000
_cell.length_c   1.000
_cell.angle_alpha   90.00
_cell.angle_beta   90.00
_cell.angle_gamma   90.00
#
_symmetry.space_group_name_H-M   'P 1'
#
loop_
_entity.id
_entity.type
_entity.pdbx_description
1 polymer ?
#
loop_
_entity_poly.entity_id
_entity_poly.type
_entity_poly.pdbx_seq_one_letter_code
_entity_poly.pdbx_strand_id
1 'polypeptide(L)'
;MSNLLLSPLVAFLIYALVASAISGLGRLISARGRASQFKSEPYASGQAHDPVPAAPGYRPFFVIALFFAVLHLGVIMVGSSDLSTVTLVYLLGLILALIALILG
;
A
#
# COMPACT_ATOMS: atom_id res chain seq x y z
N MET A 1 -5.40 -14.05 -30.68
CA MET A 1 -4.03 -14.17 -30.12
C MET A 1 -3.43 -12.84 -29.66
N SER A 2 -3.80 -11.70 -30.26
CA SER A 2 -3.33 -10.35 -29.90
C SER A 2 -3.71 -9.86 -28.48
N ASN A 3 -4.78 -10.39 -27.88
CA ASN A 3 -5.24 -9.93 -26.55
C ASN A 3 -4.58 -10.66 -25.37
N LEU A 4 -3.70 -11.65 -25.61
CA LEU A 4 -3.05 -12.39 -24.52
C LEU A 4 -2.14 -11.45 -23.70
N LEU A 5 -1.39 -10.57 -24.38
CA LEU A 5 -0.52 -9.56 -23.75
C LEU A 5 -1.30 -8.53 -22.94
N LEU A 6 -2.54 -8.24 -23.33
CA LEU A 6 -3.44 -7.31 -22.64
C LEU A 6 -4.26 -7.99 -21.53
N SER A 7 -4.14 -9.30 -21.35
CA SER A 7 -4.81 -9.97 -20.24
C SER A 7 -4.18 -9.51 -18.91
N PRO A 8 -4.98 -9.15 -17.89
CA PRO A 8 -4.46 -8.54 -16.66
C PRO A 8 -3.37 -9.37 -15.98
N LEU A 9 -3.53 -10.70 -15.96
CA LEU A 9 -2.56 -11.61 -15.35
C LEU A 9 -1.23 -11.64 -16.12
N VAL A 10 -1.29 -11.75 -17.45
CA VAL A 10 -0.07 -11.79 -18.28
C VAL A 10 0.65 -10.43 -18.25
N ALA A 11 -0.10 -9.33 -18.34
CA ALA A 11 0.47 -7.99 -18.21
C ALA A 11 1.17 -7.81 -16.86
N PHE A 12 0.52 -8.21 -15.75
CA PHE A 12 1.12 -8.17 -14.41
C PHE A 12 2.42 -8.97 -14.33
N LEU A 13 2.44 -10.21 -14.84
CA LEU A 13 3.64 -11.05 -14.83
C LEU A 13 4.78 -10.43 -15.64
N ILE A 14 4.48 -9.86 -16.80
CA ILE A 14 5.47 -9.16 -17.63
C ILE A 14 6.05 -7.95 -16.87
N TYR A 15 5.20 -7.10 -16.29
CA TYR A 15 5.67 -5.93 -15.53
C TYR A 15 6.48 -6.34 -14.29
N ALA A 16 6.05 -7.37 -13.56
CA ALA A 16 6.79 -7.89 -12.42
C ALA A 16 8.17 -8.43 -12.84
N LEU A 17 8.24 -9.14 -13.97
CA LEU A 17 9.49 -9.63 -14.55
C LEU A 17 10.41 -8.47 -14.93
N VAL A 18 9.90 -7.45 -15.63
CA VAL A 18 10.68 -6.27 -16.02
C VAL A 18 11.19 -5.52 -14.79
N ALA A 19 10.34 -5.25 -13.80
CA ALA A 19 10.74 -4.58 -12.56
C ALA A 19 11.82 -5.37 -11.80
N SER A 20 11.69 -6.70 -11.76
CA SER A 20 12.69 -7.59 -11.15
C SER A 20 14.00 -7.59 -11.93
N ALA A 21 13.95 -7.57 -13.27
CA ALA A 21 15.13 -7.50 -14.12
C ALA A 21 15.87 -6.16 -13.93
N ILE A 22 15.15 -5.04 -13.85
CA ILE A 22 15.71 -3.72 -13.57
C ILE A 22 16.35 -3.69 -12.18
N SER A 23 15.65 -4.21 -11.16
CA SER A 23 16.18 -4.30 -9.79
C SER A 23 17.44 -5.17 -9.72
N GLY A 24 17.43 -6.33 -10.40
CA GLY A 24 18.56 -7.23 -10.51
C GLY A 24 19.74 -6.58 -11.23
N LEU A 25 19.50 -5.88 -12.34
CA LEU A 25 20.53 -5.15 -13.08
C LEU A 25 21.12 -4.03 -12.23
N GLY A 26 20.30 -3.26 -11.51
CA GLY A 26 20.74 -2.26 -10.55
C GLY A 26 21.64 -2.87 -9.47
N ARG A 27 21.29 -4.05 -8.95
CA ARG A 27 22.12 -4.80 -8.00
C ARG A 27 23.44 -5.32 -8.61
N LEU A 28 23.47 -5.64 -9.90
CA LEU A 28 24.67 -6.07 -10.60
C LEU A 28 25.64 -4.90 -10.84
N ILE A 29 25.12 -3.73 -11.19
CA ILE A 29 25.92 -2.52 -11.49
C ILE A 29 26.33 -1.78 -10.20
N SER A 30 25.61 -1.98 -9.10
CA SER A 30 25.89 -1.31 -7.82
C SER A 30 27.32 -1.56 -7.33
N ALA A 31 28.00 -0.47 -6.95
CA ALA A 31 29.34 -0.52 -6.37
C ALA A 31 29.31 -1.27 -5.03
N ARG A 32 29.97 -2.44 -5.00
CA ARG A 32 30.12 -3.24 -3.78
C ARG A 32 31.33 -2.72 -2.99
N GLY A 33 31.09 -1.80 -2.06
CA GLY A 33 32.10 -1.39 -1.09
C GLY A 33 32.43 -2.51 -0.09
N ARG A 34 33.47 -2.31 0.74
CA ARG A 34 33.77 -3.22 1.86
C ARG A 34 32.56 -3.35 2.80
N ALA A 35 32.25 -4.57 3.20
CA ALA A 35 31.27 -4.84 4.25
C ALA A 35 31.75 -4.22 5.56
N SER A 36 30.85 -3.53 6.26
CA SER A 36 31.10 -2.92 7.58
C SER A 36 29.78 -2.91 8.33
N GLN A 37 29.81 -3.20 9.63
CA GLN A 37 28.64 -3.22 10.51
C GLN A 37 27.83 -1.91 10.42
N PHE A 38 28.53 -0.76 10.39
CA PHE A 38 27.93 0.57 10.36
C PHE A 38 27.20 0.90 9.04
N LYS A 39 27.38 0.12 7.96
CA LYS A 39 26.67 0.33 6.69
C LYS A 39 25.27 -0.30 6.69
N SER A 40 25.02 -1.25 7.59
CA SER A 40 23.75 -1.97 7.72
C SER A 40 22.98 -1.59 8.98
N GLU A 41 23.54 -0.72 9.83
CA GLU A 41 22.86 -0.18 11.00
C GLU A 41 21.83 0.89 10.59
N PRO A 42 20.66 0.96 11.28
CA PRO A 42 19.71 2.04 11.07
C PRO A 42 20.36 3.41 11.27
N TYR A 43 20.01 4.35 10.40
CA TYR A 43 20.55 5.70 10.51
C TYR A 43 19.99 6.41 11.75
N ALA A 44 20.86 6.67 12.73
CA ALA A 44 20.55 7.41 13.94
C ALA A 44 21.56 8.55 14.17
N SER A 45 22.00 9.21 13.09
CA SER A 45 22.98 10.32 13.15
C SER A 45 24.29 9.98 13.89
N GLY A 46 24.72 8.71 13.81
CA GLY A 46 25.92 8.20 14.49
C GLY A 46 25.73 7.82 15.97
N GLN A 47 24.49 7.87 16.47
CA GLN A 47 24.14 7.40 17.82
C GLN A 47 23.69 5.94 17.80
N ALA A 48 23.63 5.32 18.98
CA ALA A 48 23.00 4.01 19.12
C ALA A 48 21.52 4.14 18.76
N HIS A 49 21.05 3.29 17.83
CA HIS A 49 19.64 3.23 17.49
C HIS A 49 18.83 2.62 18.64
N ASP A 50 17.66 3.19 18.89
CA ASP A 50 16.71 2.66 19.86
C ASP A 50 16.12 1.34 19.33
N PRO A 51 16.30 0.18 20.02
CA PRO A 51 15.85 -1.12 19.51
C PRO A 51 14.32 -1.24 19.52
N VAL A 52 13.64 -0.35 20.25
CA VAL A 52 12.18 -0.26 20.26
C VAL A 52 11.77 0.73 19.18
N PRO A 53 10.98 0.33 18.18
CA PRO A 53 10.43 1.27 17.21
C PRO A 53 9.60 2.31 17.96
N ALA A 54 10.10 3.54 18.04
CA ALA A 54 9.29 4.66 18.43
C ALA A 54 8.29 4.89 17.28
N ALA A 55 7.10 4.30 17.40
CA ALA A 55 5.94 4.64 16.59
C ALA A 55 4.92 5.48 17.40
N PRO A 56 5.33 6.62 18.02
CA PRO A 56 4.37 7.52 18.61
C PRO A 56 3.47 8.03 17.49
N GLY A 57 2.18 7.66 17.52
CA GLY A 57 1.21 8.04 16.48
C GLY A 57 0.64 6.90 15.63
N TYR A 58 0.90 5.63 15.94
CA TYR A 58 0.27 4.52 15.20
C TYR A 58 -1.28 4.53 15.33
N ARG A 59 -1.81 4.96 16.47
CA ARG A 59 -3.26 4.97 16.72
C ARG A 59 -4.01 5.96 15.80
N PRO A 60 -3.59 7.23 15.65
CA PRO A 60 -4.12 8.11 14.61
C PRO A 60 -3.97 7.56 13.18
N PHE A 61 -2.80 6.96 12.86
CA PHE A 61 -2.58 6.35 11.54
C PHE A 61 -3.59 5.23 11.26
N PHE A 62 -3.89 4.39 12.26
CA PHE A 62 -4.87 3.31 12.12
C PHE A 62 -6.27 3.84 11.76
N VAL A 63 -6.74 4.90 12.43
CA VAL A 63 -8.04 5.51 12.14
C VAL A 63 -8.09 6.03 10.70
N ILE A 64 -7.02 6.71 10.26
CA ILE A 64 -6.90 7.21 8.89
C ILE A 64 -6.89 6.05 7.88
N ALA A 65 -6.13 4.99 8.14
CA ALA A 65 -6.07 3.82 7.27
C ALA A 65 -7.43 3.13 7.14
N LEU A 66 -8.16 2.97 8.26
CA LEU A 66 -9.50 2.41 8.27
C LEU A 66 -10.50 3.29 7.51
N PHE A 67 -10.40 4.61 7.66
CA PHE A 67 -11.20 5.57 6.90
C PHE A 67 -11.01 5.38 5.38
N PHE A 68 -9.76 5.30 4.91
CA PHE A 68 -9.48 5.06 3.49
C PHE A 68 -9.97 3.69 3.02
N ALA A 69 -9.88 2.65 3.84
CA ALA A 69 -10.40 1.33 3.49
C ALA A 69 -11.94 1.34 3.31
N VAL A 70 -12.67 1.98 4.23
CA VAL A 70 -14.14 2.13 4.14
C VAL A 70 -14.54 3.00 2.95
N LEU A 71 -13.82 4.10 2.72
CA LEU A 71 -14.04 4.98 1.58
C LEU A 71 -13.82 4.24 0.26
N HIS A 72 -12.74 3.46 0.18
CA HIS A 72 -12.42 2.64 -0.99
C HIS A 72 -13.53 1.63 -1.30
N LEU A 73 -14.05 0.96 -0.27
CA LEU A 73 -15.21 0.07 -0.40
C LEU A 73 -16.45 0.81 -0.94
N GLY A 74 -16.70 2.04 -0.48
CA GLY A 74 -17.77 2.90 -0.99
C GLY A 74 -17.62 3.21 -2.48
N VAL A 75 -16.40 3.57 -2.92
CA VAL A 75 -16.13 3.82 -4.34
C VAL A 75 -16.31 2.57 -5.19
N ILE A 76 -15.86 1.39 -4.71
CA ILE A 76 -16.09 0.12 -5.40
C ILE A 76 -17.59 -0.16 -5.56
N MET A 77 -18.39 0.08 -4.50
CA MET A 77 -19.83 -0.12 -4.53
C MET A 77 -20.47 0.82 -5.56
N VAL A 78 -20.15 2.11 -5.54
CA VAL A 78 -20.67 3.08 -6.53
C VAL A 78 -20.29 2.71 -7.96
N GLY A 79 -19.05 2.25 -8.19
CA GLY A 79 -18.56 1.94 -9.54
C GLY A 79 -19.02 0.60 -10.11
N SER A 80 -19.48 -0.34 -9.26
CA SER A 80 -19.72 -1.73 -9.68
C SER A 80 -21.15 -2.23 -9.46
N SER A 81 -22.03 -1.44 -8.81
CA SER A 81 -23.39 -1.88 -8.47
C SER A 81 -24.47 -1.14 -9.26
N ASP A 82 -25.62 -1.79 -9.41
CA ASP A 82 -26.82 -1.20 -9.97
C ASP A 82 -27.52 -0.28 -8.95
N LEU A 83 -28.35 0.63 -9.45
CA LEU A 83 -29.22 1.51 -8.66
C LEU A 83 -30.36 0.70 -8.02
N SER A 84 -30.04 0.05 -6.90
CA SER A 84 -30.98 -0.76 -6.12
C SER A 84 -31.13 -0.21 -4.70
N THR A 85 -32.26 -0.54 -4.06
CA THR A 85 -32.49 -0.19 -2.64
C THR A 85 -31.44 -0.83 -1.73
N VAL A 86 -30.93 -2.01 -2.08
CA VAL A 86 -29.86 -2.70 -1.34
C VAL A 86 -28.57 -1.88 -1.39
N THR A 87 -28.17 -1.43 -2.59
CA THR A 87 -27.01 -0.55 -2.79
C THR A 87 -27.11 0.71 -1.92
N LEU A 88 -28.28 1.34 -1.89
CA LEU A 88 -28.51 2.53 -1.09
C LEU A 88 -28.30 2.28 0.41
N VAL A 89 -28.81 1.16 0.94
CA VAL A 89 -28.62 0.80 2.37
C VAL A 89 -27.14 0.61 2.69
N TYR A 90 -26.39 -0.08 1.82
CA TYR A 90 -24.95 -0.24 2.01
C TYR A 90 -24.19 1.10 1.97
N LEU A 91 -24.50 1.97 1.02
CA LEU A 91 -23.88 3.29 0.92
C LEU A 91 -24.17 4.15 2.15
N LEU A 92 -25.41 4.14 2.66
CA LEU A 92 -25.75 4.83 3.91
C LEU A 92 -24.94 4.29 5.09
N GLY A 93 -24.79 2.97 5.22
CA GLY A 93 -23.96 2.36 6.26
C GLY A 93 -22.49 2.77 6.16
N LEU A 94 -21.93 2.81 4.94
CA LEU A 94 -20.56 3.25 4.71
C LEU A 94 -20.36 4.74 5.04
N ILE A 95 -21.32 5.61 4.67
CA ILE A 95 -21.30 7.03 5.03
C ILE A 95 -21.32 7.21 6.55
N LEU A 96 -22.18 6.47 7.25
CA LEU A 96 -22.24 6.52 8.72
C LEU A 96 -20.92 6.06 9.35
N ALA A 97 -20.29 5.01 8.83
CA ALA A 97 -18.98 4.56 9.28
C ALA A 97 -17.89 5.62 9.05
N LEU A 98 -17.90 6.31 7.91
CA LEU A 98 -16.96 7.41 7.63
C LEU A 98 -17.17 8.59 8.57
N ILE A 99 -18.43 8.96 8.84
CA ILE A 99 -18.76 10.01 9.82
C ILE A 99 -18.25 9.63 11.21
N ALA A 100 -18.49 8.38 11.65
CA ALA A 100 -17.99 7.90 12.94
C ALA A 100 -16.45 8.01 13.03
N LEU A 101 -15.73 7.61 11.97
CA LEU A 101 -14.26 7.69 11.93
C LEU A 101 -13.72 9.13 11.92
N ILE A 102 -14.48 10.10 11.41
CA ILE A 102 -14.12 11.53 11.49
C ILE A 102 -14.35 12.08 12.90
N LEU A 103 -15.45 11.66 13.55
CA LEU A 103 -15.85 12.15 14.87
C LEU A 103 -15.03 11.56 16.02
N GLY A 104 -14.40 10.40 15.83
CA GLY A 104 -13.49 9.76 16.80
C GLY A 104 -14.21 8.91 17.83
#